data_AF-A0A7C5WBL9-F1
#
_entry.id   AF-A0A7C5WBL9-F1
#
_cell.length_a   1.000
_cell.length_b   1.000
_cell.length_c   1.000
_cell.angle_alpha   90.00
_cell.angle_beta   90.00
_cell.angle_gamma   90.00
#
_symmetry.space_group_name_H-M   'P 1'
#
loop_
_entity.id
_entity.type
_entity.pdbx_description
1 polymer ?
#
loop_
_entity_poly.entity_id
_entity_poly.type
_entity_poly.pdbx_seq_one_letter_code
_entity_poly.pdbx_strand_id
1 'polypeptide(L)'
;MYRGINENVHYNGYTFHVQTEDREKRAVVVSTLFYRGVIIAEERVSYGDNTSSDASGEGVGEIIKRLHLGLIERLKRGEFDERIRALLATEKEEPEEGENQLLSFCCEAFIPSLKKELGVELDHEEIGRIKKEVETLEPVLSKENYLRICGIVYQMIKDRCDTSRFRSFVKGYAFRAEEDVADLPFSREVFQQVLFDDLVGAIGYTLGSALMEKVFSEVHSSFLKKKDAFRVLMNRILSSGVVQKRTTEQWREQMARQWEERYRSLMGNTQGDV
;
A
#
# COMPACT_ATOMS: atom_id res chain seq x y z
N MET A 1 -30.92 -28.27 16.24
CA MET A 1 -30.59 -27.77 14.89
C MET A 1 -29.26 -27.02 15.00
N TYR A 2 -28.15 -27.70 14.65
CA TYR A 2 -26.80 -27.11 14.70
C TYR A 2 -26.58 -26.35 13.39
N ARG A 3 -26.67 -25.01 13.40
CA ARG A 3 -26.66 -24.17 12.18
C ARG A 3 -25.26 -23.90 11.61
N GLY A 4 -24.25 -24.66 12.02
CA GLY A 4 -22.86 -24.41 11.64
C GLY A 4 -22.06 -23.67 12.72
N ILE A 5 -20.76 -23.48 12.46
CA ILE A 5 -19.79 -22.83 13.34
C ILE A 5 -19.08 -21.74 12.56
N ASN A 6 -19.02 -20.54 13.13
CA ASN A 6 -18.26 -19.40 12.60
C ASN A 6 -17.25 -18.96 13.66
N GLU A 7 -15.96 -18.98 13.32
CA GLU A 7 -14.88 -18.60 14.23
C GLU A 7 -13.85 -17.72 13.52
N ASN A 8 -13.38 -16.68 14.22
CA ASN A 8 -12.24 -15.87 13.78
C ASN A 8 -10.95 -16.47 14.36
N VAL A 9 -10.01 -16.82 13.49
CA VAL A 9 -8.75 -17.45 13.89
C VAL A 9 -7.59 -16.52 13.53
N HIS A 10 -6.76 -16.20 14.52
CA HIS A 10 -5.56 -15.41 14.32
C HIS A 10 -4.38 -16.32 13.95
N TYR A 11 -3.69 -15.99 12.86
CA TYR A 11 -2.53 -16.74 12.39
C TYR A 11 -1.58 -15.80 11.63
N ASN A 12 -0.27 -15.82 11.95
CA ASN A 12 0.78 -14.99 11.34
C ASN A 12 0.45 -13.48 11.23
N GLY A 13 -0.25 -12.92 12.23
CA GLY A 13 -0.59 -11.49 12.28
C GLY A 13 -1.87 -11.10 11.52
N TYR A 14 -2.54 -12.06 10.88
CA TYR A 14 -3.79 -11.86 10.14
C TYR A 14 -4.96 -12.58 10.82
N THR A 15 -6.17 -12.08 10.59
CA THR A 15 -7.42 -12.68 11.06
C THR A 15 -8.11 -13.40 9.90
N PHE A 16 -8.34 -14.70 10.08
CA PHE A 16 -9.04 -15.56 9.14
C PHE A 16 -10.41 -15.89 9.67
N HIS A 17 -11.37 -16.16 8.79
CA HIS A 17 -12.69 -16.62 9.18
C HIS A 17 -12.87 -18.06 8.75
N VAL A 18 -13.20 -18.94 9.70
CA VAL A 18 -13.57 -20.33 9.42
C VAL A 18 -15.08 -20.45 9.61
N GLN A 19 -15.77 -20.86 8.56
CA GLN A 19 -17.21 -21.08 8.56
C GLN A 19 -17.49 -22.51 8.13
N THR A 20 -18.18 -23.24 8.98
CA THR A 20 -18.58 -24.63 8.72
C THR A 20 -20.09 -24.73 8.75
N GLU A 21 -20.70 -25.14 7.66
CA GLU A 21 -22.15 -25.20 7.50
C GLU A 21 -22.60 -26.59 7.03
N ASP A 22 -23.75 -27.03 7.52
CA ASP A 22 -24.45 -28.19 6.97
C ASP A 22 -25.39 -27.72 5.85
N ARG A 23 -25.19 -28.25 4.65
CA ARG A 23 -26.07 -28.05 3.50
C ARG A 23 -27.03 -29.22 3.40
N GLU A 24 -28.00 -29.27 4.32
CA GLU A 24 -29.01 -30.32 4.50
C GLU A 24 -29.62 -30.81 3.17
N LYS A 25 -29.96 -29.89 2.26
CA LYS A 25 -30.55 -30.22 0.93
C LYS A 25 -29.67 -31.08 0.03
N ARG A 26 -28.35 -31.01 0.23
CA ARG A 26 -27.33 -31.75 -0.53
C ARG A 26 -26.64 -32.82 0.32
N ALA A 27 -27.08 -33.01 1.56
CA ALA A 27 -26.51 -33.93 2.53
C ALA A 27 -24.97 -33.81 2.63
N VAL A 28 -24.46 -32.58 2.72
CA VAL A 28 -23.02 -32.29 2.73
C VAL A 28 -22.69 -31.22 3.77
N VAL A 29 -21.67 -31.49 4.59
CA VAL A 29 -21.07 -30.48 5.47
C VAL A 29 -19.91 -29.83 4.72
N VAL A 30 -19.85 -28.49 4.76
CA VAL A 30 -18.81 -27.70 4.10
C VAL A 30 -18.11 -26.85 5.14
N SER A 31 -16.77 -26.89 5.17
CA SER A 31 -15.93 -26.01 5.98
C SER A 31 -15.09 -25.13 5.07
N THR A 32 -15.21 -23.83 5.20
CA THR A 32 -14.58 -22.84 4.33
C THR A 32 -13.70 -21.91 5.16
N LEU A 33 -12.45 -21.77 4.72
CA LEU A 33 -11.48 -20.83 5.26
C LEU A 33 -11.48 -19.59 4.38
N PHE A 34 -11.71 -18.44 4.99
CA PHE A 34 -11.72 -17.15 4.35
C PHE A 34 -10.63 -16.24 4.89
N TYR A 35 -10.17 -15.35 4.03
CA TYR A 35 -9.45 -14.14 4.40
C TYR A 35 -10.09 -12.98 3.65
N ARG A 36 -10.63 -12.00 4.40
CA ARG A 36 -11.30 -10.80 3.86
C ARG A 36 -12.36 -11.09 2.78
N GLY A 37 -13.11 -12.18 2.93
CA GLY A 37 -14.16 -12.58 1.97
C GLY A 37 -13.68 -13.44 0.80
N VAL A 38 -12.37 -13.62 0.63
CA VAL A 38 -11.79 -14.54 -0.37
C VAL A 38 -11.66 -15.95 0.22
N ILE A 39 -12.08 -16.96 -0.53
CA ILE A 39 -11.95 -18.38 -0.13
C ILE A 39 -10.52 -18.85 -0.36
N ILE A 40 -9.84 -19.21 0.73
CA ILE A 40 -8.51 -19.81 0.71
C ILE A 40 -8.60 -21.32 0.54
N ALA A 41 -9.50 -21.96 1.28
CA ALA A 41 -9.67 -23.40 1.25
C ALA A 41 -11.11 -23.77 1.55
N GLU A 42 -11.54 -24.89 1.00
CA GLU A 42 -12.86 -25.45 1.27
C GLU A 42 -12.75 -26.97 1.35
N GLU A 43 -13.35 -27.54 2.38
CA GLU A 43 -13.49 -28.98 2.57
C GLU A 43 -14.97 -29.35 2.59
N ARG A 44 -15.30 -30.51 2.02
CA ARG A 44 -16.67 -31.02 1.94
C ARG A 44 -16.71 -32.49 2.33
N VAL A 45 -17.68 -32.87 3.15
CA VAL A 45 -17.97 -34.27 3.48
C VAL A 45 -19.44 -34.54 3.19
N SER A 46 -19.70 -35.44 2.25
CA SER A 46 -21.05 -35.94 1.98
C SER A 46 -21.42 -36.99 3.02
N TYR A 47 -22.61 -36.88 3.56
CA TYR A 47 -23.24 -37.90 4.43
C TYR A 47 -24.50 -38.49 3.79
N GLY A 48 -24.77 -38.16 2.52
CA GLY A 48 -25.97 -38.58 1.79
C GLY A 48 -25.94 -40.00 1.23
N ASP A 49 -24.77 -40.63 1.14
CA ASP A 49 -24.62 -41.99 0.61
C ASP A 49 -23.89 -42.89 1.60
N ASN A 50 -24.54 -44.00 1.97
CA ASN A 50 -24.02 -45.08 2.82
C ASN A 50 -22.87 -45.89 2.17
N THR A 51 -21.96 -45.25 1.44
CA THR A 51 -20.88 -45.93 0.69
C THR A 51 -19.47 -45.39 0.94
N SER A 52 -19.28 -44.45 1.89
CA SER A 52 -17.94 -44.14 2.40
C SER A 52 -17.83 -44.59 3.86
N SER A 53 -16.97 -45.58 4.07
CA SER A 53 -16.81 -46.42 5.27
C SER A 53 -16.35 -45.72 6.56
N ASP A 54 -16.28 -44.39 6.60
CA ASP A 54 -15.83 -43.63 7.78
C ASP A 54 -16.93 -42.79 8.45
N ALA A 55 -18.11 -42.66 7.82
CA ALA A 55 -19.22 -41.82 8.32
C ALA A 55 -20.39 -42.62 8.94
N SER A 56 -20.28 -43.95 9.04
CA SER A 56 -21.40 -44.85 9.34
C SER A 56 -21.93 -44.80 10.78
N GLY A 57 -21.35 -43.96 11.66
CA GLY A 57 -21.87 -43.71 13.01
C GLY A 57 -21.62 -42.30 13.56
N GLU A 58 -20.94 -41.42 12.81
CA GLU A 58 -20.61 -40.06 13.24
C GLU A 58 -21.82 -39.15 12.97
N GLY A 59 -22.35 -38.50 14.02
CA GLY A 59 -23.47 -37.57 13.85
C GLY A 59 -23.05 -36.33 13.04
N VAL A 60 -23.97 -35.70 12.30
CA VAL A 60 -23.66 -34.49 11.50
C VAL A 60 -22.97 -33.40 12.34
N GLY A 61 -23.32 -33.27 13.62
CA GLY A 61 -22.68 -32.32 14.53
C GLY A 61 -21.20 -32.64 14.84
N GLU A 62 -20.81 -33.91 14.83
CA GLU A 62 -19.43 -34.36 14.99
C GLU A 62 -18.63 -34.10 13.70
N ILE A 63 -19.23 -34.38 12.53
CA ILE A 63 -18.66 -34.03 11.22
C ILE A 63 -18.37 -32.52 11.13
N ILE A 64 -19.33 -31.68 11.56
CA ILE A 64 -19.15 -30.22 11.61
C ILE A 64 -17.95 -29.85 12.48
N LYS A 65 -17.87 -30.37 13.71
CA LYS A 65 -16.76 -30.04 14.63
C LYS A 65 -15.42 -30.52 14.12
N ARG A 66 -15.36 -31.73 13.58
CA ARG A 66 -14.15 -32.35 13.04
C ARG A 66 -13.61 -31.56 11.85
N LEU A 67 -14.47 -31.19 10.90
CA LEU A 67 -14.07 -30.37 9.76
C LEU A 67 -13.68 -28.94 10.17
N HIS A 68 -14.37 -28.36 11.15
CA HIS A 68 -14.04 -27.02 11.65
C HIS A 68 -12.65 -26.99 12.30
N LEU A 69 -12.43 -27.85 13.29
CA LEU A 69 -11.14 -27.93 14.01
C LEU A 69 -10.01 -28.39 13.09
N GLY A 70 -10.27 -29.36 12.22
CA GLY A 70 -9.31 -29.83 11.23
C GLY A 70 -8.80 -28.69 10.34
N LEU A 71 -9.72 -27.88 9.79
CA LEU A 71 -9.35 -26.75 8.94
C LEU A 71 -8.54 -25.68 9.69
N ILE A 72 -8.85 -25.44 10.97
CA ILE A 72 -8.09 -24.54 11.85
C ILE A 72 -6.67 -25.09 12.12
N GLU A 73 -6.54 -26.37 12.40
CA GLU A 73 -5.23 -26.98 12.64
C GLU A 73 -4.34 -26.91 11.39
N ARG A 74 -4.90 -27.21 10.21
CA ARG A 74 -4.20 -27.13 8.93
C ARG A 74 -3.72 -25.71 8.64
N LEU A 75 -4.56 -24.70 8.92
CA LEU A 75 -4.16 -23.29 8.89
C LEU A 75 -2.98 -23.02 9.83
N LYS A 76 -3.06 -23.44 11.09
CA LYS A 76 -2.00 -23.21 12.08
C LYS A 76 -0.70 -23.96 11.79
N ARG A 77 -0.75 -25.05 11.01
CA ARG A 77 0.43 -25.79 10.51
C ARG A 77 1.06 -25.13 9.28
N GLY A 78 0.43 -24.09 8.73
CA GLY A 78 0.93 -23.36 7.57
C GLY A 78 0.66 -24.05 6.23
N GLU A 79 -0.27 -25.00 6.18
CA GLU A 79 -0.60 -25.72 4.93
C GLU A 79 -1.13 -24.81 3.82
N PHE A 80 -1.60 -23.61 4.17
CA PHE A 80 -2.14 -22.63 3.23
C PHE A 80 -1.20 -21.43 3.01
N ASP A 81 0.01 -21.43 3.57
CA ASP A 81 0.92 -20.28 3.59
C ASP A 81 1.26 -19.76 2.19
N GLU A 82 1.45 -20.65 1.21
CA GLU A 82 1.74 -20.25 -0.18
C GLU A 82 0.55 -19.53 -0.81
N ARG A 83 -0.66 -20.03 -0.59
CA ARG A 83 -1.90 -19.44 -1.13
C ARG A 83 -2.24 -18.14 -0.42
N ILE A 84 -2.02 -18.08 0.90
CA ILE A 84 -2.12 -16.85 1.69
C ILE A 84 -1.11 -15.83 1.18
N ARG A 85 0.15 -16.22 0.96
CA ARG A 85 1.19 -15.33 0.42
C ARG A 85 0.84 -14.83 -0.97
N ALA A 86 0.32 -15.69 -1.85
CA ALA A 86 -0.13 -15.29 -3.17
C ALA A 86 -1.26 -14.24 -3.06
N LEU A 87 -2.28 -14.49 -2.23
CA LEU A 87 -3.36 -13.52 -1.98
C LEU A 87 -2.85 -12.21 -1.39
N LEU A 88 -1.94 -12.26 -0.42
CA LEU A 88 -1.32 -11.07 0.18
C LEU A 88 -0.38 -10.34 -0.78
N ALA A 89 0.21 -11.05 -1.76
CA ALA A 89 1.02 -10.47 -2.82
C ALA A 89 0.12 -9.77 -3.85
N THR A 90 -1.04 -10.35 -4.18
CA THR A 90 -2.08 -9.69 -4.97
C THR A 90 -2.70 -8.50 -4.22
N GLU A 91 -2.80 -8.54 -2.88
CA GLU A 91 -3.20 -7.37 -2.07
C GLU A 91 -2.12 -6.26 -2.02
N LYS A 92 -0.86 -6.57 -2.35
CA LYS A 92 0.19 -5.56 -2.50
C LYS A 92 0.30 -4.99 -3.91
N GLU A 93 -0.42 -5.57 -4.86
CA GLU A 93 -0.40 -5.20 -6.29
C GLU A 93 -1.83 -5.25 -6.83
N GLU A 94 -2.67 -4.29 -6.44
CA GLU A 94 -3.74 -3.64 -7.22
C GLU A 94 -4.64 -2.81 -6.27
N PRO A 95 -4.73 -1.47 -6.40
CA PRO A 95 -5.74 -0.69 -5.69
C PRO A 95 -7.12 -1.03 -6.26
N GLU A 96 -8.08 -1.41 -5.41
CA GLU A 96 -9.48 -1.59 -5.80
C GLU A 96 -9.97 -0.34 -6.55
N GLU A 97 -10.43 -0.51 -7.80
CA GLU A 97 -11.18 0.50 -8.54
C GLU A 97 -12.44 0.87 -7.74
N GLY A 98 -12.34 1.90 -6.90
CA GLY A 98 -13.46 2.42 -6.13
C GLY A 98 -13.12 2.88 -4.70
N GLU A 99 -11.94 2.54 -4.16
CA GLU A 99 -11.54 3.11 -2.88
C GLU A 99 -11.30 4.61 -3.04
N ASN A 100 -12.11 5.40 -2.35
CA ASN A 100 -11.94 6.84 -2.28
C ASN A 100 -10.65 7.12 -1.51
N GLN A 101 -9.53 7.17 -2.23
CA GLN A 101 -8.17 7.38 -1.71
C GLN A 101 -8.11 8.61 -0.79
N LEU A 102 -8.92 9.63 -1.11
CA LEU A 102 -9.04 10.84 -0.31
C LEU A 102 -9.77 10.59 1.02
N LEU A 103 -10.80 9.75 1.03
CA LEU A 103 -11.57 9.38 2.23
C LEU A 103 -10.76 8.45 3.15
N SER A 104 -10.08 7.44 2.59
CA SER A 104 -9.16 6.58 3.35
C SER A 104 -8.06 7.43 3.98
N PHE A 105 -7.40 8.28 3.19
CA PHE A 105 -6.42 9.24 3.70
C PHE A 105 -6.98 10.10 4.85
N CYS A 106 -8.18 10.66 4.67
CA CYS A 106 -8.78 11.51 5.68
C CYS A 106 -9.00 10.77 7.00
N CYS A 107 -9.47 9.53 6.96
CA CYS A 107 -9.83 8.75 8.13
C CYS A 107 -8.62 8.14 8.84
N GLU A 108 -7.67 7.63 8.06
CA GLU A 108 -6.58 6.79 8.55
C GLU A 108 -5.32 7.59 8.89
N ALA A 109 -5.10 8.72 8.22
CA ALA A 109 -3.92 9.55 8.41
C ALA A 109 -4.25 10.95 8.94
N PHE A 110 -5.16 11.67 8.28
CA PHE A 110 -5.40 13.08 8.60
C PHE A 110 -6.04 13.26 9.97
N ILE A 111 -7.18 12.63 10.25
CA ILE A 111 -7.88 12.77 11.53
C ILE A 111 -7.00 12.34 12.72
N PRO A 112 -6.32 11.18 12.70
CA PRO A 112 -5.40 10.80 13.78
C PRO A 112 -4.26 11.82 14.01
N SER A 113 -3.77 12.46 12.94
CA SER A 113 -2.70 13.46 13.05
C SER A 113 -3.16 14.75 13.74
N LEU A 114 -4.45 15.11 13.66
CA LEU A 114 -5.01 16.25 14.42
C LEU A 114 -4.87 16.03 15.93
N LYS A 115 -5.22 14.83 16.40
CA LYS A 115 -5.05 14.46 17.81
C LYS A 115 -3.58 14.43 18.19
N LYS A 116 -2.73 13.81 17.38
CA LYS A 116 -1.30 13.63 17.67
C LYS A 116 -0.50 14.94 17.69
N GLU A 117 -0.74 15.83 16.73
CA GLU A 117 0.11 17.02 16.51
C GLU A 117 -0.51 18.31 17.06
N LEU A 118 -1.84 18.40 17.02
CA LEU A 118 -2.57 19.58 17.51
C LEU A 118 -3.22 19.35 18.88
N GLY A 119 -3.35 18.11 19.33
CA GLY A 119 -4.09 17.77 20.56
C GLY A 119 -5.60 17.95 20.42
N VAL A 120 -6.11 18.01 19.19
CA VAL A 120 -7.53 18.23 18.90
C VAL A 120 -8.19 16.88 18.70
N GLU A 121 -9.15 16.56 19.58
CA GLU A 121 -10.01 15.40 19.42
C GLU A 121 -11.31 15.81 18.73
N LEU A 122 -11.71 15.01 17.74
CA LEU A 122 -12.97 15.16 17.04
C LEU A 122 -13.93 14.08 17.53
N ASP A 123 -15.17 14.45 17.80
CA ASP A 123 -16.21 13.49 18.17
C ASP A 123 -16.76 12.73 16.93
N HIS A 124 -17.62 11.74 17.18
CA HIS A 124 -18.21 10.93 16.11
C HIS A 124 -19.07 11.74 15.12
N GLU A 125 -19.72 12.82 15.57
CA GLU A 125 -20.56 13.67 14.72
C GLU A 125 -19.69 14.56 13.83
N GLU A 126 -18.62 15.13 14.38
CA GLU A 126 -17.64 15.93 13.66
C GLU A 126 -16.93 15.10 12.58
N ILE A 127 -16.50 13.88 12.93
CA ILE A 127 -15.91 12.94 11.98
C ILE A 127 -16.92 12.60 10.87
N GLY A 128 -18.20 12.39 11.22
CA GLY A 128 -19.27 12.14 10.26
C GLY A 128 -19.47 13.28 9.26
N ARG A 129 -19.44 14.54 9.73
CA ARG A 129 -19.53 15.73 8.88
C ARG A 129 -18.34 15.84 7.93
N ILE A 130 -17.13 15.63 8.43
CA ILE A 130 -15.90 15.67 7.60
C ILE A 130 -15.99 14.64 6.49
N LYS A 131 -16.35 13.39 6.81
CA LYS A 131 -16.50 12.32 5.81
C LYS A 131 -17.47 12.70 4.68
N LYS A 132 -18.65 13.21 5.06
CA LYS A 132 -19.67 13.63 4.10
C LYS A 132 -19.18 14.75 3.19
N GLU A 133 -18.43 15.71 3.71
CA GLU A 133 -17.84 16.78 2.90
C GLU A 133 -16.71 16.27 2.00
N VAL A 134 -15.88 15.34 2.47
CA VAL A 134 -14.82 14.70 1.68
C VAL A 134 -15.37 13.88 0.53
N GLU A 135 -16.49 13.19 0.73
CA GLU A 135 -17.19 12.43 -0.32
C GLU A 135 -17.70 13.30 -1.47
N THR A 136 -17.85 14.62 -1.27
CA THR A 136 -18.24 15.55 -2.35
C THR A 136 -17.07 15.96 -3.25
N LEU A 137 -15.84 15.64 -2.85
CA LEU A 137 -14.63 15.95 -3.60
C LEU A 137 -14.29 14.82 -4.58
N GLU A 138 -13.47 15.14 -5.59
CA GLU A 138 -12.92 14.09 -6.45
C GLU A 138 -12.12 13.09 -5.58
N PRO A 139 -12.31 11.77 -5.76
CA PRO A 139 -11.75 10.72 -4.91
C PRO A 139 -10.24 10.49 -5.13
N VAL A 140 -9.50 11.57 -5.42
CA VAL A 140 -8.06 11.57 -5.72
C VAL A 140 -7.35 12.36 -4.63
N LEU A 141 -6.30 11.78 -4.06
CA LEU A 141 -5.44 12.47 -3.12
C LEU A 141 -4.54 13.46 -3.86
N SER A 142 -4.98 14.72 -3.94
CA SER A 142 -4.24 15.82 -4.56
C SER A 142 -3.91 16.90 -3.55
N LYS A 143 -2.90 17.73 -3.83
CA LYS A 143 -2.59 18.92 -3.01
C LYS A 143 -3.80 19.83 -2.85
N GLU A 144 -4.61 19.97 -3.91
CA GLU A 144 -5.83 20.76 -3.87
C GLU A 144 -6.85 20.15 -2.91
N ASN A 145 -7.12 18.85 -3.03
CA ASN A 145 -8.06 18.16 -2.16
C ASN A 145 -7.57 18.10 -0.70
N TYR A 146 -6.27 17.95 -0.47
CA TYR A 146 -5.65 18.08 0.86
C TYR A 146 -5.90 19.46 1.47
N LEU A 147 -5.71 20.54 0.71
CA LEU A 147 -5.99 21.90 1.19
C LEU A 147 -7.49 22.11 1.45
N ARG A 148 -8.36 21.50 0.65
CA ARG A 148 -9.82 21.50 0.89
C ARG A 148 -10.16 20.81 2.21
N ILE A 149 -9.63 19.61 2.47
CA ILE A 149 -9.77 18.91 3.76
C ILE A 149 -9.30 19.79 4.92
N CYS A 150 -8.12 20.41 4.78
CA CYS A 150 -7.59 21.33 5.79
C CYS A 150 -8.55 22.50 6.03
N GLY A 151 -9.16 23.04 4.98
CA GLY A 151 -10.16 24.10 5.08
C GLY A 151 -11.41 23.67 5.83
N ILE A 152 -11.97 22.50 5.48
CA ILE A 152 -13.14 21.90 6.13
C ILE A 152 -12.88 21.75 7.63
N VAL A 153 -11.78 21.07 7.98
CA VAL A 153 -11.43 20.82 9.38
C VAL A 153 -11.11 22.11 10.12
N TYR A 154 -10.38 23.05 9.50
CA TYR A 154 -10.08 24.33 10.13
C TYR A 154 -11.36 25.10 10.51
N GLN A 155 -12.38 25.11 9.65
CA GLN A 155 -13.64 25.78 9.98
C GLN A 155 -14.33 25.16 11.21
N MET A 156 -14.15 23.86 11.45
CA MET A 156 -14.71 23.15 12.60
C MET A 156 -13.89 23.32 13.88
N ILE A 157 -12.58 23.53 13.77
CA ILE A 157 -11.66 23.57 14.92
C ILE A 157 -11.06 24.95 15.20
N LYS A 158 -11.37 25.99 14.42
CA LYS A 158 -10.78 27.33 14.55
C LYS A 158 -10.91 27.95 15.94
N ASP A 159 -11.98 27.61 16.67
CA ASP A 159 -12.21 28.11 18.04
C ASP A 159 -11.48 27.27 19.11
N ARG A 160 -10.93 26.11 18.72
CA ARG A 160 -10.23 25.14 19.58
C ARG A 160 -8.75 24.97 19.23
N CYS A 161 -8.28 25.58 18.14
CA CYS A 161 -6.92 25.42 17.63
C CYS A 161 -6.31 26.76 17.25
N ASP A 162 -5.11 27.03 17.77
CA ASP A 162 -4.34 28.19 17.37
C ASP A 162 -4.00 28.17 15.86
N THR A 163 -4.24 29.29 15.18
CA THR A 163 -4.06 29.44 13.74
C THR A 163 -2.61 29.20 13.30
N SER A 164 -1.62 29.60 14.11
CA SER A 164 -0.20 29.42 13.77
C SER A 164 0.23 27.95 13.90
N ARG A 165 -0.31 27.23 14.89
CA ARG A 165 -0.13 25.77 15.05
C ARG A 165 -0.80 25.01 13.91
N PHE A 166 -2.04 25.35 13.56
CA PHE A 166 -2.73 24.73 12.44
C PHE A 166 -1.99 24.98 11.12
N ARG A 167 -1.52 26.20 10.87
CA ARG A 167 -0.73 26.52 9.67
C ARG A 167 0.57 25.73 9.60
N SER A 168 1.22 25.48 10.73
CA SER A 168 2.44 24.66 10.80
C SER A 168 2.14 23.18 10.54
N PHE A 169 1.03 22.66 11.08
CA PHE A 169 0.51 21.33 10.79
C PHE A 169 0.18 21.14 9.29
N VAL A 170 -0.53 22.10 8.68
CA VAL A 170 -0.88 22.05 7.26
C VAL A 170 0.38 21.99 6.37
N LYS A 171 1.46 22.67 6.77
CA LYS A 171 2.75 22.62 6.07
C LYS A 171 3.46 21.27 6.23
N GLY A 172 3.20 20.53 7.30
CA GLY A 172 3.84 19.25 7.62
C GLY A 172 3.44 18.10 6.71
N TYR A 173 2.19 18.05 6.24
CA TYR A 173 1.72 16.97 5.35
C TYR A 173 1.90 17.27 3.86
N ALA A 174 2.04 18.54 3.46
CA ALA A 174 2.40 18.93 2.08
C ALA A 174 3.77 18.36 1.62
N PHE A 175 4.45 17.59 2.48
CA PHE A 175 5.76 16.97 2.31
C PHE A 175 5.75 15.42 2.40
N ARG A 176 4.61 14.76 2.68
CA ARG A 176 4.56 13.30 2.97
C ARG A 176 3.85 12.41 1.93
N ALA A 177 3.43 12.95 0.80
CA ALA A 177 2.77 12.20 -0.28
C ALA A 177 3.74 11.45 -1.23
N GLU A 178 4.94 11.11 -0.76
CA GLU A 178 6.05 10.60 -1.59
C GLU A 178 6.49 9.16 -1.26
N GLU A 179 5.73 8.38 -0.49
CA GLU A 179 6.13 7.02 -0.07
C GLU A 179 5.49 5.84 -0.83
N ASP A 180 4.90 6.04 -2.00
CA ASP A 180 4.56 4.94 -2.93
C ASP A 180 5.54 4.90 -4.11
N VAL A 181 6.69 4.26 -3.90
CA VAL A 181 7.80 4.13 -4.88
C VAL A 181 7.99 2.67 -5.35
N ALA A 182 7.05 1.77 -5.06
CA ALA A 182 7.22 0.35 -5.40
C ALA A 182 6.96 0.01 -6.89
N ASP A 183 6.18 0.82 -7.62
CA ASP A 183 5.66 0.44 -8.95
C ASP A 183 5.95 1.46 -10.07
N LEU A 184 6.98 2.29 -9.87
CA LEU A 184 7.36 3.27 -10.88
C LEU A 184 8.44 2.71 -11.81
N PRO A 185 8.27 2.78 -13.14
CA PRO A 185 9.35 2.50 -14.08
C PRO A 185 10.57 3.39 -13.82
N PHE A 186 10.40 4.53 -13.17
CA PHE A 186 11.50 5.40 -12.76
C PHE A 186 11.41 5.71 -11.27
N SER A 187 12.36 5.22 -10.48
CA SER A 187 12.43 5.43 -9.03
C SER A 187 13.71 6.16 -8.63
N ARG A 188 13.77 6.61 -7.36
CA ARG A 188 14.98 7.21 -6.78
C ARG A 188 16.14 6.21 -6.77
N GLU A 189 15.85 4.95 -6.52
CA GLU A 189 16.80 3.83 -6.48
C GLU A 189 17.38 3.57 -7.86
N VAL A 190 16.53 3.51 -8.90
CA VAL A 190 16.97 3.37 -10.30
C VAL A 190 17.82 4.57 -10.71
N PHE A 191 17.41 5.79 -10.35
CA PHE A 191 18.21 6.98 -10.64
C PHE A 191 19.58 6.90 -9.95
N GLN A 192 19.62 6.59 -8.64
CA GLN A 192 20.87 6.43 -7.89
C GLN A 192 21.78 5.36 -8.50
N GLN A 193 21.24 4.20 -8.86
CA GLN A 193 22.00 3.12 -9.50
C GLN A 193 22.66 3.56 -10.81
N VAL A 194 22.04 4.45 -11.57
CA VAL A 194 22.56 4.88 -12.87
C VAL A 194 23.72 5.87 -12.76
N LEU A 195 23.65 6.84 -11.83
CA LEU A 195 24.54 8.00 -11.85
C LEU A 195 25.40 8.19 -10.59
N PHE A 196 25.08 7.54 -9.47
CA PHE A 196 25.68 7.90 -8.17
C PHE A 196 27.19 7.68 -8.13
N ASP A 197 27.69 6.56 -8.65
CA ASP A 197 29.13 6.27 -8.64
C ASP A 197 29.94 7.26 -9.47
N ASP A 198 29.46 7.59 -10.67
CA ASP A 198 30.12 8.57 -11.55
C ASP A 198 30.09 9.98 -10.93
N LEU A 199 28.96 10.34 -10.29
CA LEU A 199 28.82 11.61 -9.59
C LEU A 199 29.78 11.70 -8.41
N VAL A 200 29.84 10.66 -7.57
CA VAL A 200 30.75 10.58 -6.43
C VAL A 200 32.21 10.58 -6.89
N GLY A 201 32.53 9.91 -7.99
CA GLY A 201 33.86 9.95 -8.60
C GLY A 201 34.29 11.35 -9.04
N ALA A 202 33.33 12.19 -9.46
CA ALA A 202 33.60 13.54 -9.93
C ALA A 202 33.65 14.61 -8.82
N ILE A 203 32.74 14.53 -7.84
CA ILE A 203 32.58 15.61 -6.83
C ILE A 203 32.80 15.15 -5.38
N GLY A 204 33.04 13.85 -5.16
CA GLY A 204 33.22 13.26 -3.84
C GLY A 204 31.90 12.88 -3.16
N TYR A 205 31.95 11.90 -2.26
CA TYR A 205 30.77 11.28 -1.65
C TYR A 205 29.86 12.29 -0.93
N THR A 206 30.43 13.16 -0.10
CA THR A 206 29.66 14.14 0.68
C THR A 206 28.88 15.11 -0.23
N LEU A 207 29.52 15.62 -1.28
CA LEU A 207 28.86 16.54 -2.22
C LEU A 207 27.89 15.81 -3.15
N GLY A 208 28.22 14.59 -3.57
CA GLY A 208 27.35 13.72 -4.37
C GLY A 208 26.05 13.39 -3.64
N SER A 209 26.16 12.91 -2.40
CA SER A 209 25.02 12.58 -1.54
C SER A 209 24.14 13.81 -1.27
N ALA A 210 24.72 14.93 -0.84
CA ALA A 210 23.97 16.15 -0.56
C ALA A 210 23.27 16.73 -1.80
N LEU A 211 23.91 16.66 -2.97
CA LEU A 211 23.30 17.11 -4.23
C LEU A 211 22.12 16.21 -4.62
N MET A 212 22.26 14.90 -4.44
CA MET A 212 21.18 13.94 -4.71
C MET A 212 20.00 14.17 -3.77
N GLU A 213 20.23 14.28 -2.47
CA GLU A 213 19.17 14.61 -1.51
C GLU A 213 18.46 15.90 -1.87
N LYS A 214 19.21 16.95 -2.20
CA LYS A 214 18.64 18.23 -2.62
C LYS A 214 17.77 18.08 -3.87
N VAL A 215 18.26 17.41 -4.90
CA VAL A 215 17.50 17.22 -6.15
C VAL A 215 16.20 16.47 -5.89
N PHE A 216 16.22 15.42 -5.07
CA PHE A 216 14.99 14.66 -4.77
C PHE A 216 14.06 15.36 -3.77
N SER A 217 14.58 16.14 -2.83
CA SER A 217 13.75 16.91 -1.87
C SER A 217 12.82 17.92 -2.53
N GLU A 218 13.10 18.26 -3.79
CA GLU A 218 12.34 19.23 -4.59
C GLU A 218 11.54 18.54 -5.73
N VAL A 219 11.49 17.20 -5.77
CA VAL A 219 10.89 16.42 -6.86
C VAL A 219 9.76 15.57 -6.34
N HIS A 220 8.54 15.93 -6.75
CA HIS A 220 7.34 15.20 -6.40
C HIS A 220 7.28 13.81 -7.04
N SER A 221 6.74 12.81 -6.34
CA SER A 221 6.55 11.43 -6.84
C SER A 221 5.80 11.36 -8.18
N SER A 222 4.81 12.22 -8.40
CA SER A 222 4.10 12.33 -9.68
C SER A 222 4.96 12.82 -10.85
N PHE A 223 6.08 13.52 -10.58
CA PHE A 223 7.06 13.87 -11.60
C PHE A 223 7.81 12.63 -12.09
N LEU A 224 8.12 11.71 -11.18
CA LEU A 224 8.83 10.46 -11.50
C LEU A 224 8.01 9.56 -12.44
N LYS A 225 6.68 9.72 -12.49
CA LYS A 225 5.79 9.04 -13.46
C LYS A 225 5.94 9.51 -14.91
N LYS A 226 6.63 10.64 -15.16
CA LYS A 226 6.75 11.18 -16.52
C LYS A 226 7.80 10.44 -17.34
N LYS A 227 7.53 10.20 -18.62
CA LYS A 227 8.45 9.52 -19.55
C LYS A 227 9.82 10.19 -19.68
N ASP A 228 9.91 11.50 -19.43
CA ASP A 228 11.12 12.31 -19.51
C ASP A 228 11.73 12.65 -18.15
N ALA A 229 11.19 12.13 -17.05
CA ALA A 229 11.59 12.46 -15.69
C ALA A 229 13.09 12.22 -15.45
N PHE A 230 13.60 11.05 -15.86
CA PHE A 230 15.02 10.71 -15.78
C PHE A 230 15.90 11.78 -16.43
N ARG A 231 15.59 12.14 -17.68
CA ARG A 231 16.37 13.11 -18.46
C ARG A 231 16.37 14.50 -17.83
N VAL A 232 15.23 14.93 -17.28
CA VAL A 232 15.11 16.24 -16.63
C VAL A 232 15.94 16.28 -15.33
N LEU A 233 15.86 15.25 -14.49
CA LEU A 233 16.65 15.20 -13.25
C LEU A 233 18.14 15.07 -13.53
N MET A 234 18.50 14.27 -14.53
CA MET A 234 19.87 14.14 -15.01
C MET A 234 20.44 15.50 -15.43
N ASN A 235 19.71 16.24 -16.26
CA ASN A 235 20.11 17.58 -16.70
C ASN A 235 20.22 18.56 -15.53
N ARG A 236 19.35 18.44 -14.53
CA ARG A 236 19.40 19.23 -13.30
C ARG A 236 20.67 18.97 -12.48
N ILE A 237 21.12 17.72 -12.39
CA ILE A 237 22.39 17.36 -11.75
C ILE A 237 23.57 17.95 -12.52
N LEU A 238 23.61 17.74 -13.84
CA LEU A 238 24.70 18.20 -14.71
C LEU A 238 24.81 19.73 -14.78
N SER A 239 23.67 20.44 -14.68
CA SER A 239 23.63 21.90 -14.64
C SER A 239 23.86 22.49 -13.24
N SER A 240 24.03 21.65 -12.21
CA SER A 240 24.29 22.15 -10.86
C SER A 240 25.64 22.86 -10.78
N GLY A 241 25.69 23.98 -10.07
CA GLY A 241 26.92 24.76 -9.93
C GLY A 241 28.06 23.98 -9.27
N VAL A 242 27.76 22.96 -8.46
CA VAL A 242 28.77 22.08 -7.84
C VAL A 242 29.41 21.17 -8.88
N VAL A 243 28.61 20.55 -9.75
CA VAL A 243 29.10 19.71 -10.85
C VAL A 243 29.84 20.55 -11.87
N GLN A 244 29.30 21.69 -12.27
CA GLN A 244 29.94 22.59 -13.25
C GLN A 244 31.32 23.10 -12.80
N LYS A 245 31.51 23.34 -11.50
CA LYS A 245 32.81 23.81 -10.95
C LYS A 245 33.88 22.71 -10.88
N ARG A 246 33.48 21.44 -10.94
CA ARG A 246 34.36 20.28 -10.71
C ARG A 246 34.57 19.43 -11.96
N THR A 247 33.85 19.72 -13.05
CA THR A 247 33.82 18.90 -14.26
C THR A 247 33.92 19.75 -15.53
N THR A 248 34.40 19.16 -16.61
CA THR A 248 34.41 19.81 -17.93
C THR A 248 33.07 19.65 -18.63
N GLU A 249 32.80 20.51 -19.61
CA GLU A 249 31.61 20.38 -20.48
C GLU A 249 31.60 19.04 -21.23
N GLN A 250 32.75 18.65 -21.78
CA GLN A 250 32.94 17.36 -22.44
C GLN A 250 32.61 16.17 -21.53
N TRP A 251 33.01 16.23 -20.25
CA TRP A 251 32.68 15.19 -19.28
C TRP A 251 31.17 15.12 -19.06
N ARG A 252 30.48 16.26 -18.92
CA ARG A 252 29.02 16.29 -18.72
C ARG A 252 28.25 15.75 -19.92
N GLU A 253 28.67 16.07 -21.14
CA GLU A 253 28.07 15.53 -22.37
C GLU A 253 28.29 14.02 -22.53
N GLN A 254 29.47 13.54 -22.11
CA GLN A 254 29.77 12.11 -22.09
C GLN A 254 28.89 11.39 -21.07
N MET A 255 28.81 11.91 -19.84
CA MET A 255 27.99 11.31 -18.78
C MET A 255 26.51 11.32 -19.12
N ALA A 256 25.97 12.40 -19.69
CA ALA A 256 24.58 12.46 -20.13
C ALA A 256 24.22 11.29 -21.07
N ARG A 257 25.09 11.01 -22.07
CA ARG A 257 24.90 9.89 -23.00
C ARG A 257 25.00 8.53 -22.31
N GLN A 258 26.01 8.33 -21.48
CA GLN A 258 26.21 7.06 -20.76
C GLN A 258 25.07 6.75 -19.80
N TRP A 259 24.59 7.76 -19.07
CA TRP A 259 23.50 7.61 -18.12
C TRP A 259 22.17 7.33 -18.81
N GLU A 260 21.87 7.99 -19.94
CA GLU A 260 20.68 7.66 -20.75
C GLU A 260 20.71 6.22 -21.29
N GLU A 261 21.88 5.73 -21.70
CA GLU A 261 22.05 4.36 -22.19
C GLU A 261 21.86 3.32 -21.07
N ARG A 262 22.47 3.54 -19.90
CA ARG A 262 22.29 2.68 -18.72
C ARG A 262 20.83 2.64 -18.27
N TYR A 263 20.16 3.80 -18.23
CA TYR A 263 18.75 3.87 -17.89
C TYR A 263 17.90 3.10 -18.91
N ARG A 264 18.12 3.29 -20.22
CA ARG A 264 17.40 2.55 -21.26
C ARG A 264 17.62 1.03 -21.14
N SER A 265 18.84 0.59 -20.82
CA SER A 265 19.15 -0.83 -20.62
C SER A 265 18.42 -1.43 -19.41
N LEU A 266 18.37 -0.71 -18.30
CA LEU A 266 17.62 -1.14 -17.10
C LEU A 266 16.13 -1.23 -17.40
N MET A 267 15.57 -0.23 -18.11
CA MET A 267 14.15 -0.22 -18.46
C MET A 267 13.76 -1.28 -19.50
N GLY A 268 14.65 -1.57 -20.47
CA GLY A 268 14.41 -2.56 -21.51
C GLY A 268 14.42 -4.01 -21.00
N ASN A 269 15.21 -4.33 -19.98
CA ASN A 269 15.22 -5.66 -19.36
C ASN A 269 13.97 -5.97 -18.52
N THR A 270 13.14 -4.96 -18.23
CA THR A 270 11.89 -5.13 -17.45
C THR A 270 10.68 -5.44 -18.35
N GLN A 271 10.83 -5.41 -19.68
CA GLN A 271 9.77 -5.67 -20.67
C GLN A 271 9.95 -6.98 -21.45
N GLY A 272 10.92 -7.82 -21.10
CA GLY A 272 11.22 -9.08 -21.79
C GLY A 272 11.20 -10.26 -20.84
N ASP A 273 10.01 -10.69 -20.45
CA ASP A 273 9.65 -12.09 -20.14
C ASP A 273 8.13 -12.10 -19.86
N VAL A 274 7.36 -12.07 -20.95
CA VAL A 274 5.95 -12.48 -21.00
C VAL A 274 5.85 -13.62 -22.01
#